data_AF-X1MX89-F1
#
_entry.id   AF-X1MX89-F1
#
_cell.length_a   1.000
_cell.length_b   1.000
_cell.length_c   1.000
_cell.angle_alpha   90.00
_cell.angle_beta   90.00
_cell.angle_gamma   90.00
#
_symmetry.space_group_name_H-M   'P 1'
#
loop_
_entity.id
_entity.type
_entity.pdbx_description
1 polymer ?
#
loop_
_entity_poly.entity_id
_entity_poly.type
_entity_poly.pdbx_seq_one_letter_code
_entity_poly.pdbx_strand_id
1 'polypeptide(L)'
;MRELKNQHTGDTVHMNKAKVSIVRAHDYDYAELYAAVGKGIELIGGLAKIVPPGSKVFVKINHLPPPSPAEKGIITHPVFVEVVLGLLKEVGADITVGDDITSGSGDGFQVSGFRQMCQRAGVRLTNLREAGFVETVCNGHFLDKVYVSKVSLDADVIINLPKLKTHSLCVFTGGVKNMYGNIPSGLRQKFHAEYMKSEDFSQVLTDIFSAVRPQLTIMDGIIAMEG
;
A
#
# COMPACT_ATOMS: atom_id res chain seq x y z
N MET A 1 -27.99 24.09 -26.80
CA MET A 1 -28.04 22.70 -27.29
C MET A 1 -26.70 22.35 -27.91
N ARG A 2 -25.88 21.54 -27.23
CA ARG A 2 -24.68 20.93 -27.79
C ARG A 2 -24.90 19.43 -27.74
N GLU A 3 -24.85 18.82 -28.93
CA GLU A 3 -25.22 17.44 -29.19
C GLU A 3 -24.30 16.45 -28.48
N LEU A 4 -24.93 15.48 -27.82
CA LEU A 4 -24.31 14.24 -27.35
C LEU A 4 -23.95 13.40 -28.57
N LYS A 5 -22.66 13.22 -28.85
CA LYS A 5 -22.19 12.11 -29.68
C LYS A 5 -21.83 10.94 -28.77
N ASN A 6 -22.86 10.11 -28.50
CA ASN A 6 -22.69 8.75 -28.06
C ASN A 6 -22.09 7.93 -29.22
N GLN A 7 -20.82 7.56 -29.10
CA GLN A 7 -20.27 6.40 -29.80
C GLN A 7 -19.69 5.48 -28.73
N HIS A 8 -20.58 4.65 -28.20
CA HIS A 8 -20.24 3.50 -27.37
C HIS A 8 -19.84 2.37 -28.34
N THR A 9 -18.55 2.25 -28.66
CA THR A 9 -18.02 1.02 -29.24
C THR A 9 -18.01 -0.04 -28.14
N GLY A 10 -18.80 -1.08 -28.36
CA GLY A 10 -19.02 -2.19 -27.43
C GLY A 10 -17.83 -3.13 -27.34
N ASP A 11 -16.73 -2.67 -26.75
CA ASP A 11 -15.71 -3.56 -26.24
C ASP A 11 -16.18 -4.05 -24.88
N THR A 12 -16.62 -5.31 -24.83
CA THR A 12 -16.82 -6.02 -23.56
C THR A 12 -15.45 -6.13 -22.90
N VAL A 13 -15.12 -5.19 -22.02
CA VAL A 13 -13.95 -5.29 -21.15
C VAL A 13 -14.16 -6.54 -20.32
N HIS A 14 -13.50 -7.64 -20.69
CA HIS A 14 -13.37 -8.80 -19.84
C HIS A 14 -12.59 -8.40 -18.60
N MET A 15 -13.30 -7.90 -17.58
CA MET A 15 -12.75 -7.67 -16.27
C MET A 15 -12.36 -9.03 -15.69
N ASN A 16 -11.07 -9.33 -15.70
CA ASN A 16 -10.52 -10.44 -14.94
C ASN A 16 -10.94 -10.27 -13.47
N LYS A 17 -11.68 -11.24 -12.94
CA LYS A 17 -12.06 -11.24 -11.52
C LYS A 17 -10.80 -11.24 -10.66
N ALA A 18 -10.76 -10.39 -9.64
CA ALA A 18 -9.69 -10.38 -8.67
C ALA A 18 -9.61 -11.74 -7.97
N LYS A 19 -8.40 -12.30 -7.84
CA LYS A 19 -8.15 -13.48 -7.02
C LYS A 19 -7.92 -13.03 -5.58
N VAL A 20 -8.66 -13.63 -4.66
CA VAL A 20 -8.62 -13.26 -3.24
C VAL A 20 -8.53 -14.53 -2.42
N SER A 21 -7.67 -14.52 -1.40
CA SER A 21 -7.59 -15.54 -0.37
C SER A 21 -7.70 -14.89 1.00
N ILE A 22 -8.22 -15.64 1.97
CA ILE A 22 -8.28 -15.23 3.38
C ILE A 22 -7.75 -16.41 4.18
N VAL A 23 -6.72 -16.15 4.99
CA VAL A 23 -6.09 -17.16 5.85
C VAL A 23 -6.04 -16.59 7.26
N ARG A 24 -6.45 -17.40 8.23
CA ARG A 24 -6.41 -17.04 9.65
C ARG A 24 -4.98 -17.05 10.14
N ALA A 25 -4.61 -16.02 10.89
CA ALA A 25 -3.47 -15.98 11.80
C ALA A 25 -3.98 -15.46 13.15
N HIS A 26 -3.49 -16.03 14.24
CA HIS A 26 -3.96 -15.76 15.59
C HIS A 26 -3.24 -14.58 16.23
N ASP A 27 -1.93 -14.48 16.00
CA ASP A 27 -1.07 -13.46 16.59
C ASP A 27 0.13 -13.15 15.66
N TYR A 28 1.05 -12.32 16.12
CA TYR A 28 2.29 -11.96 15.43
C TYR A 28 3.45 -12.93 15.72
N ASP A 29 3.17 -14.22 15.95
CA ASP A 29 4.22 -15.24 15.94
C ASP A 29 4.79 -15.40 14.53
N TYR A 30 6.12 -15.34 14.41
CA TYR A 30 6.78 -15.32 13.12
C TYR A 30 6.53 -16.61 12.31
N ALA A 31 6.63 -17.79 12.94
CA ALA A 31 6.51 -19.06 12.25
C ALA A 31 5.07 -19.31 11.78
N GLU A 32 4.10 -18.99 12.64
CA GLU A 32 2.68 -19.05 12.29
C GLU A 32 2.35 -18.11 11.13
N LEU A 33 2.78 -16.84 11.21
CA LEU A 33 2.55 -15.86 10.16
C LEU A 33 3.21 -16.27 8.85
N TYR A 34 4.42 -16.81 8.90
CA TYR A 34 5.12 -17.30 7.72
C TYR A 34 4.30 -18.34 6.97
N ALA A 35 3.77 -19.33 7.69
CA ALA A 35 2.91 -20.37 7.12
C ALA A 35 1.60 -19.78 6.58
N ALA A 36 0.95 -18.87 7.32
CA ALA A 36 -0.33 -18.29 6.95
C ALA A 36 -0.22 -17.39 5.70
N VAL A 37 0.78 -16.50 5.64
CA VAL A 37 1.02 -15.60 4.52
C VAL A 37 1.44 -16.40 3.28
N GLY A 38 2.36 -17.36 3.44
CA GLY A 38 2.77 -18.26 2.35
C GLY A 38 1.57 -19.01 1.77
N LYS A 39 0.74 -19.62 2.61
CA LYS A 39 -0.51 -20.28 2.17
C LYS A 39 -1.44 -19.32 1.44
N GLY A 40 -1.61 -18.09 1.94
CA GLY A 40 -2.45 -17.07 1.30
C GLY A 40 -1.99 -16.73 -0.11
N ILE A 41 -0.68 -16.57 -0.30
CA ILE A 41 -0.08 -16.28 -1.61
C ILE A 41 -0.19 -17.49 -2.56
N GLU A 42 0.03 -18.70 -2.08
CA GLU A 42 -0.13 -19.91 -2.89
C GLU A 42 -1.57 -20.08 -3.42
N LEU A 43 -2.58 -19.80 -2.58
CA LEU A 43 -3.99 -19.87 -2.97
C LEU A 43 -4.36 -18.90 -4.12
N ILE A 44 -3.63 -17.80 -4.30
CA ILE A 44 -3.86 -16.85 -5.40
C ILE A 44 -2.95 -17.10 -6.62
N GLY A 45 -2.04 -18.07 -6.54
CA GLY A 45 -1.23 -18.55 -7.65
C GLY A 45 0.29 -18.45 -7.49
N GLY A 46 0.78 -18.13 -6.28
CA GLY A 46 2.20 -18.12 -5.92
C GLY A 46 2.92 -16.82 -6.23
N LEU A 47 4.00 -16.55 -5.48
CA LEU A 47 4.73 -15.28 -5.52
C LEU A 47 5.57 -15.11 -6.79
N ALA A 48 6.16 -16.20 -7.30
CA ALA A 48 7.09 -16.17 -8.44
C ALA A 48 6.47 -15.67 -9.76
N LYS A 49 5.13 -15.71 -9.88
CA LYS A 49 4.41 -15.16 -11.04
C LYS A 49 4.21 -13.65 -10.96
N ILE A 50 4.31 -13.10 -9.76
CA ILE A 50 4.09 -11.68 -9.45
C ILE A 50 5.44 -10.96 -9.37
N VAL A 51 6.45 -11.64 -8.81
CA VAL A 51 7.78 -11.11 -8.56
C VAL A 51 8.80 -11.97 -9.32
N PRO A 52 9.19 -11.56 -10.53
CA PRO A 52 10.33 -12.16 -11.21
C PRO A 52 11.62 -12.03 -10.38
N PRO A 53 12.56 -13.00 -10.46
CA PRO A 53 13.86 -12.88 -9.80
C PRO A 53 14.61 -11.62 -10.25
N GLY A 54 15.22 -10.93 -9.29
CA GLY A 54 15.97 -9.68 -9.53
C GLY A 54 15.10 -8.43 -9.68
N SER A 55 13.77 -8.53 -9.62
CA SER A 55 12.89 -7.36 -9.65
C SER A 55 13.18 -6.39 -8.51
N LYS A 56 13.17 -5.10 -8.80
CA LYS A 56 13.14 -4.03 -7.80
C LYS A 56 11.76 -3.97 -7.18
N VAL A 57 11.65 -4.49 -5.96
CA VAL A 57 10.39 -4.55 -5.23
C VAL A 57 10.30 -3.40 -4.24
N PHE A 58 9.29 -2.56 -4.41
CA PHE A 58 8.89 -1.60 -3.39
C PHE A 58 7.80 -2.20 -2.49
N VAL A 59 8.11 -2.34 -1.20
CA VAL A 59 7.16 -2.79 -0.18
C VAL A 59 6.57 -1.56 0.51
N LYS A 60 5.34 -1.22 0.11
CA LYS A 60 4.59 -0.09 0.65
C LYS A 60 3.88 -0.52 1.93
N ILE A 61 4.45 -0.12 3.08
CA ILE A 61 3.82 -0.35 4.40
C ILE A 61 2.67 0.64 4.63
N ASN A 62 1.90 0.45 5.71
CA ASN A 62 1.01 1.49 6.22
C ASN A 62 1.60 2.11 7.48
N HIS A 63 2.01 3.38 7.38
CA HIS A 63 2.48 4.19 8.49
C HIS A 63 1.65 5.49 8.60
N LEU A 64 1.52 6.04 9.80
CA LEU A 64 0.76 7.26 10.05
C LEU A 64 1.52 8.21 10.96
N PRO A 65 1.39 9.54 10.71
CA PRO A 65 1.71 10.53 11.71
C PRO A 65 0.60 10.63 12.77
N PRO A 66 0.93 10.82 14.06
CA PRO A 66 2.27 10.72 14.62
C PRO A 66 2.76 9.26 14.65
N PRO A 67 4.08 9.02 14.48
CA PRO A 67 4.65 7.68 14.59
C PRO A 67 4.21 6.98 15.87
N SER A 68 3.81 5.72 15.75
CA SER A 68 3.25 4.93 16.84
C SER A 68 3.89 3.55 16.90
N PRO A 69 4.05 2.95 18.09
CA PRO A 69 4.39 1.54 18.23
C PRO A 69 3.36 0.64 17.54
N ALA A 70 3.81 -0.51 17.07
CA ALA A 70 3.00 -1.43 16.26
C ALA A 70 1.83 -2.04 17.06
N GLU A 71 2.03 -2.18 18.37
CA GLU A 71 1.10 -2.78 19.33
C GLU A 71 -0.22 -1.98 19.44
N LYS A 72 -0.23 -0.72 19.00
CA LYS A 72 -1.46 0.09 18.94
C LYS A 72 -2.40 -0.33 17.81
N GLY A 73 -1.98 -1.21 16.89
CA GLY A 73 -2.82 -1.63 15.77
C GLY A 73 -3.09 -0.54 14.72
N ILE A 74 -2.37 0.58 14.76
CA ILE A 74 -2.57 1.73 13.85
C ILE A 74 -1.80 1.54 12.54
N ILE A 75 -0.62 0.94 12.62
CA ILE A 75 0.29 0.71 11.49
C ILE A 75 0.34 -0.78 11.15
N THR A 76 0.87 -1.12 9.98
CA THR A 76 1.19 -2.52 9.65
C THR A 76 2.24 -3.03 10.63
N HIS A 77 2.07 -4.24 11.17
CA HIS A 77 3.00 -4.75 12.16
C HIS A 77 4.38 -5.11 11.53
N PRO A 78 5.52 -4.70 12.12
CA PRO A 78 6.84 -5.00 11.58
C PRO A 78 7.12 -6.49 11.39
N VAL A 79 6.66 -7.36 12.30
CA VAL A 79 6.82 -8.83 12.14
C VAL A 79 6.06 -9.35 10.92
N PHE A 80 4.86 -8.85 10.67
CA PHE A 80 4.09 -9.21 9.47
C PHE A 80 4.83 -8.78 8.20
N VAL A 81 5.42 -7.57 8.20
CA VAL A 81 6.26 -7.11 7.08
C VAL A 81 7.49 -8.00 6.94
N GLU A 82 8.19 -8.32 8.04
CA GLU A 82 9.40 -9.17 8.06
C GLU A 82 9.14 -10.55 7.43
N VAL A 83 7.99 -11.16 7.71
CA VAL A 83 7.53 -12.41 7.06
C VAL A 83 7.39 -12.25 5.55
N VAL A 84 6.73 -11.19 5.09
CA VAL A 84 6.58 -10.92 3.65
C VAL A 84 7.95 -10.70 3.00
N LEU A 85 8.88 -10.00 3.67
CA LEU A 85 10.25 -9.81 3.18
C LEU A 85 11.00 -11.13 3.07
N GLY A 86 10.80 -12.07 4.00
CA GLY A 86 11.36 -13.42 3.92
C GLY A 86 10.95 -14.14 2.63
N LEU A 87 9.65 -14.17 2.34
CA LEU A 87 9.11 -14.77 1.12
C LEU A 87 9.61 -14.06 -0.16
N LEU A 88 9.74 -12.73 -0.14
CA LEU A 88 10.29 -11.96 -1.26
C LEU A 88 11.77 -12.25 -1.52
N LYS A 89 12.55 -12.55 -0.47
CA LYS A 89 13.96 -12.94 -0.63
C LYS A 89 14.11 -14.32 -1.25
N GLU A 90 13.22 -15.26 -0.94
CA GLU A 90 13.25 -16.60 -1.54
C GLU A 90 13.10 -16.55 -3.07
N VAL A 91 12.37 -15.57 -3.60
CA VAL A 91 12.25 -15.33 -5.05
C VAL A 91 13.34 -14.41 -5.61
N GLY A 92 14.31 -13.99 -4.79
CA GLY A 92 15.45 -13.19 -5.23
C GLY A 92 15.13 -11.72 -5.53
N ALA A 93 14.17 -11.12 -4.82
CA ALA A 93 13.80 -9.71 -5.00
C ALA A 93 14.86 -8.73 -4.45
N ASP A 94 15.02 -7.58 -5.12
CA ASP A 94 15.78 -6.43 -4.62
C ASP A 94 14.84 -5.45 -3.88
N ILE A 95 14.83 -5.50 -2.55
CA ILE A 95 13.73 -4.96 -1.74
C ILE A 95 14.04 -3.57 -1.14
N THR A 96 13.10 -2.64 -1.33
CA THR A 96 13.02 -1.37 -0.61
C THR A 96 11.69 -1.27 0.13
N VAL A 97 11.71 -1.01 1.43
CA VAL A 97 10.53 -0.78 2.28
C VAL A 97 10.32 0.72 2.48
N GLY A 98 9.09 1.20 2.51
CA GLY A 98 8.86 2.62 2.84
C GLY A 98 7.43 3.09 2.86
N ASP A 99 7.25 4.30 3.38
CA ASP A 99 6.03 5.11 3.35
C ASP A 99 6.40 6.59 3.48
N ASP A 100 5.45 7.50 3.27
CA ASP A 100 5.63 8.93 3.49
C ASP A 100 5.30 9.32 4.93
N ILE A 101 6.34 9.37 5.78
CA ILE A 101 6.19 9.61 7.22
C ILE A 101 6.54 11.05 7.60
N THR A 102 5.67 11.71 8.35
CA THR A 102 6.02 12.95 9.07
C THR A 102 6.35 12.58 10.51
N SER A 103 7.62 12.70 10.89
CA SER A 103 8.04 12.73 12.29
C SER A 103 8.31 14.18 12.70
N GLY A 104 8.04 14.52 13.96
CA GLY A 104 8.56 15.75 14.57
C GLY A 104 10.07 15.63 14.77
N SER A 105 10.53 15.65 16.03
CA SER A 105 11.90 15.27 16.34
C SER A 105 12.07 13.74 16.34
N GLY A 106 13.12 13.23 15.68
CA GLY A 106 13.50 11.81 15.68
C GLY A 106 13.09 11.00 14.44
N ASP A 107 13.53 9.74 14.42
CA ASP A 107 13.22 8.78 13.36
C ASP A 107 11.88 8.08 13.64
N GLY A 108 10.83 8.46 12.89
CA GLY A 108 9.52 7.84 13.01
C GLY A 108 9.50 6.34 12.68
N PHE A 109 10.47 5.84 11.91
CA PHE A 109 10.63 4.40 11.67
C PHE A 109 11.26 3.66 12.85
N GLN A 110 12.03 4.35 13.70
CA GLN A 110 12.57 3.79 14.94
C GLN A 110 11.44 3.55 15.95
N VAL A 111 10.52 4.52 16.07
CA VAL A 111 9.36 4.44 16.99
C VAL A 111 8.43 3.30 16.62
N SER A 112 8.21 3.09 15.32
CA SER A 112 7.36 2.00 14.81
C SER A 112 8.05 0.65 14.67
N GLY A 113 9.35 0.55 14.97
CA GLY A 113 10.11 -0.70 14.88
C GLY A 113 10.59 -1.06 13.46
N PHE A 114 10.23 -0.29 12.43
CA PHE A 114 10.61 -0.57 11.05
C PHE A 114 12.11 -0.40 10.79
N ARG A 115 12.77 0.53 11.47
CA ARG A 115 14.22 0.75 11.34
C ARG A 115 15.00 -0.50 11.71
N GLN A 116 14.71 -1.05 12.88
CA GLN A 116 15.37 -2.23 13.44
C GLN A 116 15.00 -3.48 12.63
N MET A 117 13.72 -3.61 12.22
CA MET A 117 13.28 -4.72 11.37
C MET A 117 14.02 -4.73 10.04
N CYS A 118 14.07 -3.59 9.32
CA CYS A 118 14.75 -3.53 8.03
C CYS A 118 16.26 -3.77 8.16
N GLN A 119 16.89 -3.33 9.24
CA GLN A 119 18.30 -3.62 9.54
C GLN A 119 18.55 -5.11 9.74
N ARG A 120 17.74 -5.79 10.57
CA ARG A 120 17.84 -7.26 10.76
C ARG A 120 17.61 -8.01 9.45
N ALA A 121 16.62 -7.56 8.67
CA ALA A 121 16.33 -8.12 7.37
C ALA A 121 17.36 -7.73 6.30
N GLY A 122 18.27 -6.80 6.53
CA GLY A 122 19.23 -6.36 5.52
C GLY A 122 18.59 -5.79 4.25
N VAL A 123 17.46 -5.08 4.39
CA VAL A 123 16.75 -4.42 3.27
C VAL A 123 16.82 -2.89 3.39
N ARG A 124 16.64 -2.19 2.28
CA ARG A 124 16.61 -0.72 2.28
C ARG A 124 15.30 -0.23 2.89
N LEU A 125 15.38 0.86 3.65
CA LEU A 125 14.22 1.55 4.22
C LEU A 125 14.29 3.03 3.85
N THR A 126 13.24 3.55 3.22
CA THR A 126 13.18 4.92 2.69
C THR A 126 11.95 5.67 3.17
N ASN A 127 12.10 6.97 3.40
CA ASN A 127 10.98 7.89 3.53
C ASN A 127 10.65 8.48 2.15
N LEU A 128 9.41 8.32 1.68
CA LEU A 128 9.07 8.69 0.29
C LEU A 128 9.29 10.18 0.00
N ARG A 129 9.15 11.06 1.00
CA ARG A 129 9.41 12.49 0.85
C ARG A 129 10.88 12.84 0.60
N GLU A 130 11.82 11.99 1.03
CA GLU A 130 13.25 12.21 0.83
C GLU A 130 13.65 11.88 -0.62
N ALA A 131 13.03 10.86 -1.22
CA ALA A 131 13.18 10.55 -2.64
C ALA A 131 12.42 11.53 -3.54
N GLY A 132 11.31 12.07 -3.05
CA GLY A 132 10.47 13.05 -3.72
C GLY A 132 9.35 12.45 -4.56
N PHE A 133 8.58 13.35 -5.17
CA PHE A 133 7.36 13.03 -5.92
C PHE A 133 7.40 13.66 -7.31
N VAL A 134 6.70 13.06 -8.27
CA VAL A 134 6.58 13.54 -9.66
C VAL A 134 5.12 13.59 -10.08
N GLU A 135 4.76 14.60 -10.86
CA GLU A 135 3.42 14.71 -11.42
C GLU A 135 3.16 13.56 -12.42
N THR A 136 2.08 12.82 -12.20
CA THR A 136 1.69 11.62 -12.94
C THR A 136 0.24 11.73 -13.36
N VAL A 137 -0.08 11.28 -14.57
CA VAL A 137 -1.46 11.28 -15.08
C VAL A 137 -2.31 10.27 -14.32
N CYS A 138 -3.50 10.69 -13.94
CA CYS A 138 -4.55 9.84 -13.41
C CYS A 138 -5.53 9.50 -14.54
N ASN A 139 -5.98 8.24 -14.60
CA ASN A 139 -7.14 7.86 -15.40
C ASN A 139 -8.38 7.94 -14.51
N GLY A 140 -8.61 9.13 -13.95
CA GLY A 140 -9.55 9.39 -12.87
C GLY A 140 -10.75 10.24 -13.29
N HIS A 141 -11.73 10.33 -12.40
CA HIS A 141 -12.94 11.15 -12.61
C HIS A 141 -12.80 12.59 -12.11
N PHE A 142 -12.07 12.80 -11.01
CA PHE A 142 -11.87 14.11 -10.38
C PHE A 142 -10.48 14.69 -10.65
N LEU A 143 -9.46 13.84 -10.70
CA LEU A 143 -8.07 14.26 -10.89
C LEU A 143 -7.59 13.88 -12.28
N ASP A 144 -7.07 14.85 -13.04
CA ASP A 144 -6.34 14.60 -14.30
C ASP A 144 -4.90 14.15 -14.02
N LYS A 145 -4.29 14.70 -12.95
CA LYS A 145 -2.92 14.41 -12.54
C LYS A 145 -2.76 14.50 -11.02
N VAL A 146 -1.76 13.81 -10.49
CA VAL A 146 -1.36 13.89 -9.08
C VAL A 146 0.14 13.68 -8.91
N TYR A 147 0.73 14.24 -7.86
CA TYR A 147 2.10 13.92 -7.49
C TYR A 147 2.18 12.53 -6.85
N VAL A 148 3.03 11.66 -7.40
CA VAL A 148 3.25 10.27 -6.96
C VAL A 148 4.72 10.06 -6.60
N SER A 149 4.98 9.21 -5.62
CA SER A 149 6.34 8.89 -5.16
C SER A 149 7.21 8.32 -6.27
N LYS A 150 8.41 8.87 -6.44
CA LYS A 150 9.41 8.33 -7.38
C LYS A 150 9.77 6.88 -7.07
N VAL A 151 9.91 6.53 -5.79
CA VAL A 151 10.23 5.16 -5.35
C VAL A 151 9.19 4.15 -5.85
N SER A 152 7.92 4.53 -5.86
CA SER A 152 6.85 3.66 -6.36
C SER A 152 6.90 3.53 -7.89
N LEU A 153 7.19 4.61 -8.61
CA LEU A 153 7.24 4.61 -10.07
C LEU A 153 8.51 3.93 -10.63
N ASP A 154 9.61 3.98 -9.89
CA ASP A 154 10.89 3.37 -10.27
C ASP A 154 10.95 1.85 -9.93
N ALA A 155 9.94 1.32 -9.23
CA ALA A 155 9.86 -0.08 -8.88
C ALA A 155 9.26 -0.92 -10.01
N ASP A 156 9.81 -2.11 -10.23
CA ASP A 156 9.23 -3.08 -11.17
C ASP A 156 7.94 -3.68 -10.58
N VAL A 157 7.94 -3.87 -9.26
CA VAL A 157 6.83 -4.46 -8.52
C VAL A 157 6.59 -3.71 -7.21
N ILE A 158 5.34 -3.38 -6.94
CA ILE A 158 4.88 -2.82 -5.67
C ILE A 158 4.06 -3.87 -4.93
N ILE A 159 4.51 -4.20 -3.72
CA ILE A 159 3.77 -5.03 -2.76
C ILE A 159 3.20 -4.11 -1.69
N ASN A 160 1.88 -4.02 -1.65
CA ASN A 160 1.14 -3.10 -0.77
C ASN A 160 0.68 -3.83 0.49
N LEU A 161 1.09 -3.34 1.66
CA LEU A 161 0.84 -3.97 2.96
C LEU A 161 -0.01 -3.07 3.86
N PRO A 162 -1.33 -2.92 3.60
CA PRO A 162 -2.22 -2.10 4.42
C PRO A 162 -2.48 -2.72 5.80
N LYS A 163 -2.75 -1.87 6.79
CA LYS A 163 -3.38 -2.24 8.07
C LYS A 163 -4.89 -2.14 7.94
N LEU A 164 -5.63 -3.14 8.40
CA LEU A 164 -7.08 -3.07 8.52
C LEU A 164 -7.47 -2.23 9.74
N LYS A 165 -8.24 -1.16 9.51
CA LYS A 165 -8.82 -0.32 10.54
C LYS A 165 -10.04 0.44 10.02
N THR A 166 -10.87 0.96 10.91
CA THR A 166 -11.97 1.86 10.56
C THR A 166 -11.47 3.19 9.98
N HIS A 167 -12.33 3.84 9.19
CA HIS A 167 -12.07 5.18 8.66
C HIS A 167 -13.38 5.95 8.43
N SER A 168 -13.49 7.16 8.98
CA SER A 168 -14.70 7.98 8.94
C SER A 168 -15.27 8.22 7.53
N LEU A 169 -14.42 8.44 6.53
CA LEU A 169 -14.86 8.72 5.16
C LEU A 169 -14.99 7.48 4.25
N CYS A 170 -14.47 6.32 4.65
CA CYS A 170 -14.40 5.15 3.76
C CYS A 170 -14.94 3.88 4.41
N VAL A 171 -15.54 4.00 5.59
CA VAL A 171 -15.88 2.91 6.53
C VAL A 171 -14.65 2.20 7.09
N PHE A 172 -13.72 1.76 6.24
CA PHE A 172 -12.47 1.09 6.62
C PHE A 172 -11.30 1.45 5.69
N THR A 173 -10.09 1.09 6.11
CA THR A 173 -8.87 1.14 5.30
C THR A 173 -8.58 -0.20 4.63
N GLY A 174 -7.88 -0.15 3.51
CA GLY A 174 -7.49 -1.36 2.79
C GLY A 174 -6.50 -1.04 1.69
N GLY A 175 -6.42 -1.93 0.69
CA GLY A 175 -5.43 -1.84 -0.39
C GLY A 175 -5.42 -0.49 -1.09
N VAL A 176 -6.58 -0.06 -1.62
CA VAL A 176 -6.71 1.20 -2.36
C VAL A 176 -6.32 2.39 -1.48
N LYS A 177 -6.85 2.45 -0.25
CA LYS A 177 -6.60 3.58 0.64
C LYS A 177 -5.16 3.68 1.12
N ASN A 178 -4.42 2.58 1.24
CA ASN A 178 -3.00 2.65 1.61
C ASN A 178 -2.13 3.26 0.49
N MET A 179 -2.57 3.13 -0.77
CA MET A 179 -1.89 3.77 -1.91
C MET A 179 -2.00 5.30 -1.89
N TYR A 180 -2.96 5.84 -1.14
CA TYR A 180 -3.03 7.27 -0.86
C TYR A 180 -1.73 7.80 -0.22
N GLY A 181 -1.00 6.97 0.54
CA GLY A 181 0.31 7.31 1.11
C GLY A 181 1.42 7.57 0.09
N ASN A 182 1.20 7.26 -1.19
CA ASN A 182 2.17 7.53 -2.25
C ASN A 182 2.13 8.96 -2.81
N ILE A 183 1.18 9.80 -2.37
CA ILE A 183 1.17 11.23 -2.69
C ILE A 183 1.74 12.05 -1.52
N PRO A 184 2.24 13.27 -1.72
CA PRO A 184 2.75 14.11 -0.63
C PRO A 184 1.74 14.33 0.51
N SER A 185 2.20 14.25 1.76
CA SER A 185 1.37 14.49 2.95
C SER A 185 0.55 15.79 2.93
N GLY A 186 1.09 16.89 2.37
CA GLY A 186 0.34 18.14 2.22
C GLY A 186 -0.86 18.02 1.28
N LEU A 187 -0.72 17.29 0.17
CA LEU A 187 -1.84 16.99 -0.74
C LEU A 187 -2.85 16.05 -0.07
N ARG A 188 -2.37 15.10 0.73
CA ARG A 188 -3.25 14.23 1.51
C ARG A 188 -4.16 15.03 2.45
N GLN A 189 -3.61 16.02 3.15
CA GLN A 189 -4.39 16.90 4.03
C GLN A 189 -5.37 17.76 3.24
N LYS A 190 -4.92 18.36 2.13
CA LYS A 190 -5.76 19.17 1.24
C LYS A 190 -6.98 18.38 0.75
N PHE A 191 -6.78 17.20 0.18
CA PHE A 191 -7.88 16.40 -0.38
C PHE A 191 -8.84 15.88 0.69
N HIS A 192 -8.38 15.57 1.91
CA HIS A 192 -9.30 15.25 3.01
C HIS A 192 -10.20 16.44 3.40
N ALA A 193 -9.69 17.67 3.32
CA ALA A 193 -10.46 18.87 3.63
C ALA A 193 -11.39 19.30 2.47
N GLU A 194 -10.98 19.05 1.22
CA GLU A 194 -11.72 19.43 0.03
C GLU A 194 -12.85 18.44 -0.30
N TYR A 195 -12.58 17.14 -0.19
CA TYR A 195 -13.54 16.08 -0.52
C TYR A 195 -14.07 15.41 0.76
N MET A 196 -14.98 16.10 1.45
CA MET A 196 -15.52 15.63 2.73
C MET A 196 -16.65 14.59 2.59
N LYS A 197 -17.19 14.40 1.38
CA LYS A 197 -18.19 13.36 1.13
C LYS A 197 -17.50 12.03 0.85
N SER A 198 -18.04 10.96 1.42
CA SER A 198 -17.50 9.60 1.29
C SER A 198 -17.32 9.18 -0.17
N GLU A 199 -18.32 9.46 -1.01
CA GLU A 199 -18.33 9.08 -2.42
C GLU A 199 -17.25 9.84 -3.20
N ASP A 200 -17.18 11.16 -3.03
CA ASP A 200 -16.21 12.01 -3.71
C ASP A 200 -14.78 11.65 -3.31
N PHE A 201 -14.54 11.47 -2.00
CA PHE A 201 -13.23 11.06 -1.50
C PHE A 201 -12.83 9.68 -2.01
N SER A 202 -13.77 8.73 -2.08
CA SER A 202 -13.52 7.40 -2.62
C SER A 202 -13.12 7.46 -4.10
N GLN A 203 -13.71 8.36 -4.89
CA GLN A 203 -13.31 8.55 -6.28
C GLN A 203 -11.91 9.16 -6.40
N VAL A 204 -11.57 10.13 -5.55
CA VAL A 204 -10.18 10.66 -5.47
C VAL A 204 -9.18 9.55 -5.13
N LEU A 205 -9.53 8.62 -4.22
CA LEU A 205 -8.70 7.46 -3.93
C LEU A 205 -8.52 6.55 -5.15
N THR A 206 -9.57 6.30 -5.94
CA THR A 206 -9.47 5.49 -7.16
C THR A 206 -8.69 6.18 -8.26
N ASP A 207 -8.78 7.50 -8.36
CA ASP A 207 -7.99 8.30 -9.31
C ASP A 207 -6.49 8.17 -9.00
N ILE A 208 -6.12 8.33 -7.73
CA ILE A 208 -4.74 8.14 -7.26
C ILE A 208 -4.28 6.70 -7.48
N PHE A 209 -5.13 5.73 -7.16
CA PHE A 209 -4.84 4.31 -7.39
C PHE A 209 -4.65 4.02 -8.89
N SER A 210 -5.28 4.77 -9.79
CA SER A 210 -5.10 4.62 -11.24
C SER A 210 -3.71 5.05 -11.71
N ALA A 211 -3.08 6.02 -11.03
CA ALA A 211 -1.76 6.52 -11.35
C ALA A 211 -0.63 5.59 -10.85
N VAL A 212 -0.88 4.84 -9.77
CA VAL A 212 0.08 3.90 -9.19
C VAL A 212 -0.61 2.68 -8.61
N ARG A 213 -0.45 1.54 -9.28
CA ARG A 213 -1.15 0.28 -8.94
C ARG A 213 -0.17 -0.74 -8.36
N PRO A 214 -0.47 -1.33 -7.19
CA PRO A 214 0.30 -2.46 -6.70
C PRO A 214 -0.08 -3.74 -7.43
N GLN A 215 0.92 -4.60 -7.67
CA GLN A 215 0.75 -5.91 -8.28
C GLN A 215 0.19 -6.92 -7.29
N LEU A 216 0.45 -6.74 -5.99
CA LEU A 216 -0.12 -7.54 -4.91
C LEU A 216 -0.41 -6.67 -3.70
N THR A 217 -1.55 -6.94 -3.05
CA THR A 217 -1.88 -6.39 -1.74
C THR A 217 -2.04 -7.53 -0.74
N ILE A 218 -1.34 -7.45 0.40
CA ILE A 218 -1.46 -8.39 1.51
C ILE A 218 -1.80 -7.58 2.77
N MET A 219 -3.01 -7.73 3.28
CA MET A 219 -3.53 -6.88 4.36
C MET A 219 -3.27 -7.50 5.73
N ASP A 220 -2.68 -6.72 6.63
CA ASP A 220 -2.56 -7.06 8.06
C ASP A 220 -3.91 -6.78 8.75
N GLY A 221 -4.64 -7.86 9.01
CA GLY A 221 -5.92 -7.86 9.74
C GLY A 221 -5.90 -8.67 11.03
N ILE A 222 -4.72 -8.98 11.60
CA ILE A 222 -4.59 -9.80 12.81
C ILE A 222 -5.14 -9.04 14.02
N ILE A 223 -4.58 -7.85 14.28
CA ILE A 223 -5.17 -6.85 15.18
C ILE A 223 -5.68 -5.70 14.32
N ALA A 224 -6.98 -5.44 14.36
CA ALA A 224 -7.61 -4.31 13.67
C ALA A 224 -7.95 -3.20 14.67
N MET A 225 -7.82 -1.95 14.24
CA MET A 225 -8.25 -0.79 15.02
C MET A 225 -9.68 -0.41 14.65
N GLU A 226 -10.51 -0.19 15.66
CA GLU A 226 -11.83 0.44 15.53
C GLU A 226 -11.84 1.84 16.18
N GLY A 227 -12.73 2.71 15.71
CA GLY A 227 -12.77 4.15 16.06
C GLY A 227 -12.92 5.05 14.85
#